data_AF-A0A7J9BHW2-F1
#
_entry.id   AF-A0A7J9BHW2-F1
#
_cell.length_a   1.000
_cell.length_b   1.000
_cell.length_c   1.000
_cell.angle_alpha   90.00
_cell.angle_beta   90.00
_cell.angle_gamma   90.00
#
_symmetry.space_group_name_H-M   'P 1'
#
loop_
_entity.id
_entity.type
_entity.pdbx_description
1 polymer ?
#
loop_
_entity_poly.entity_id
_entity_poly.type
_entity_poly.pdbx_seq_one_letter_code
_entity_poly.pdbx_strand_id
1 'polypeptide(L)'
;MQKRSKGTKRKTRQAKALENARKAPRSFLELLHEANLESLPPHVPSYLRAAVGPPSSTSRRHFCSVCGFSAKYTCVTCGMRFCSCRCQNIHNDTRCMKFVA
;
A
#
# COMPACT_ATOMS: atom_id res chain seq x y z
N MET A 1 -2.64 55.96 23.34
CA MET A 1 -2.73 54.73 24.16
C MET A 1 -1.98 53.61 23.45
N GLN A 2 -0.68 53.44 23.72
CA GLN A 2 0.12 52.38 23.08
C GLN A 2 -0.10 51.05 23.83
N LYS A 3 -0.68 50.05 23.16
CA LYS A 3 -0.81 48.69 23.66
C LYS A 3 0.58 48.05 23.73
N ARG A 4 1.19 48.09 24.91
CA ARG A 4 2.43 47.36 25.24
C ARG A 4 2.17 45.87 25.01
N SER A 5 2.82 45.26 24.02
CA SER A 5 2.80 43.81 23.81
C SER A 5 3.41 43.14 25.05
N LYS A 6 2.61 42.36 25.78
CA LYS A 6 3.10 41.58 26.93
C LYS A 6 4.23 40.67 26.43
N GLY A 7 5.44 40.88 26.93
CA GLY A 7 6.64 40.15 26.52
C GLY A 7 6.43 38.64 26.58
N THR A 8 6.83 37.94 25.52
CA THR A 8 6.79 36.49 25.45
C THR A 8 7.65 35.93 26.59
N LYS A 9 7.02 35.24 27.55
CA LYS A 9 7.74 34.59 28.64
C LYS A 9 8.77 33.63 28.04
N ARG A 10 10.00 33.64 28.57
CA ARG A 10 11.08 32.76 28.13
C ARG A 10 10.63 31.30 28.31
N LYS A 11 10.41 30.60 27.20
CA LYS A 11 9.97 29.19 27.21
C LYS A 11 11.04 28.32 27.86
N THR A 12 10.61 27.37 28.67
CA THR A 12 11.50 26.36 29.27
C THR A 12 12.14 25.51 28.16
N ARG A 13 13.30 24.90 28.45
CA ARG A 13 13.97 23.98 27.50
C ARG A 13 13.03 22.85 27.05
N GLN A 14 12.20 22.34 27.95
CA GLN A 14 11.19 21.32 27.67
C GLN A 14 10.11 21.81 26.70
N ALA A 15 9.59 23.03 26.89
CA ALA A 15 8.60 23.61 25.97
C ALA A 15 9.18 23.84 24.56
N LYS A 16 10.46 24.23 24.46
CA LYS A 16 11.17 24.32 23.17
C LYS A 16 11.38 22.95 22.51
N ALA A 17 11.75 21.94 23.29
CA ALA A 17 11.94 20.57 22.77
C ALA A 17 10.63 20.00 22.20
N LEU A 18 9.51 20.19 22.89
CA LEU A 18 8.19 19.77 22.43
C LEU A 18 7.76 20.50 21.14
N GLU A 19 8.03 21.79 21.04
CA GLU A 19 7.73 22.57 19.84
C GLU A 19 8.57 22.13 18.64
N ASN A 20 9.84 21.77 18.85
CA ASN A 20 10.69 21.21 17.80
C ASN A 20 10.25 19.80 17.39
N ALA A 21 9.82 18.96 18.34
CA ALA A 21 9.27 17.65 18.04
C ALA A 21 7.99 17.75 17.18
N ARG A 22 7.13 18.75 17.43
CA ARG A 22 5.95 19.01 16.58
C ARG A 22 6.27 19.47 15.16
N LYS A 23 7.46 20.05 14.94
CA LYS A 23 7.96 20.47 13.61
C LYS A 23 8.77 19.38 12.91
N ALA A 24 9.13 18.31 13.62
CA ALA A 24 9.84 17.20 13.02
C ALA A 24 8.92 16.46 12.02
N PRO A 25 9.49 15.92 10.94
CA PRO A 25 8.73 15.08 10.02
C PRO A 25 8.21 13.85 10.76
N ARG A 26 6.90 13.58 10.64
CA ARG A 26 6.25 12.41 11.23
C ARG A 26 6.52 11.18 10.39
N SER A 27 6.63 10.04 11.05
CA SER A 27 6.67 8.76 10.34
C SER A 27 5.29 8.43 9.76
N PHE A 28 5.25 7.60 8.71
CA PHE A 28 3.98 7.13 8.15
C PHE A 28 3.13 6.41 9.20
N LEU A 29 3.74 5.59 10.06
CA LEU A 29 3.03 4.87 11.13
C LEU A 29 2.37 5.82 12.13
N GLU A 30 3.06 6.90 12.50
CA GLU A 30 2.53 7.92 13.42
C GLU A 30 1.29 8.63 12.84
N LEU A 31 1.35 8.97 11.55
CA LEU A 31 0.20 9.55 10.83
C LEU A 31 -0.97 8.57 10.75
N LEU A 32 -0.69 7.26 10.59
CA LEU A 32 -1.71 6.22 10.49
C LEU A 32 -2.43 6.02 11.83
N HIS A 33 -1.69 6.06 12.94
CA HIS A 33 -2.24 5.98 14.29
C HIS A 33 -3.10 7.21 14.62
N GLU A 34 -2.66 8.42 14.26
CA GLU A 34 -3.41 9.66 14.48
C GLU A 34 -4.70 9.72 13.66
N ALA A 35 -4.67 9.21 12.41
CA ALA A 35 -5.84 9.19 11.54
C ALA A 35 -7.00 8.31 12.06
N ASN A 36 -6.70 7.36 12.97
CA ASN A 36 -7.66 6.50 13.64
C ASN A 36 -8.77 5.96 12.70
N LEU A 37 -8.35 5.41 11.55
CA LEU A 37 -9.26 5.10 10.44
C LEU A 37 -10.37 4.11 10.81
N GLU A 38 -10.17 3.28 11.83
CA GLU A 38 -11.14 2.31 12.34
C GLU A 38 -12.35 2.98 13.01
N SER A 39 -12.17 4.14 13.65
CA SER A 39 -13.27 4.85 14.31
C SER A 39 -14.16 5.63 13.34
N LEU A 40 -13.77 5.74 12.07
CA LEU A 40 -14.54 6.47 11.07
C LEU A 40 -15.86 5.73 10.79
N PRO A 41 -16.99 6.44 10.62
CA PRO A 41 -18.25 5.85 10.21
C PRO A 41 -18.15 5.06 8.89
N PRO A 42 -19.05 4.07 8.66
CA PRO A 42 -18.96 3.17 7.50
C PRO A 42 -19.05 3.86 6.14
N HIS A 43 -19.72 5.01 6.08
CA HIS A 43 -19.92 5.78 4.85
C HIS A 43 -18.71 6.65 4.46
N VAL A 44 -17.72 6.80 5.35
CA VAL A 44 -16.53 7.64 5.07
C VAL A 44 -15.50 6.80 4.32
N PRO A 45 -15.13 7.17 3.07
CA PRO A 45 -14.08 6.48 2.33
C PRO A 45 -12.74 6.58 3.08
N SER A 46 -12.07 5.45 3.27
CA SER A 46 -10.75 5.37 3.91
C SER A 46 -9.90 4.33 3.21
N TYR A 47 -8.58 4.34 3.45
CA TYR A 47 -7.66 3.36 2.86
C TYR A 47 -8.09 1.91 3.15
N LEU A 48 -8.56 1.64 4.38
CA LEU A 48 -9.04 0.31 4.78
C LEU A 48 -10.31 -0.12 4.01
N ARG A 49 -11.15 0.83 3.60
CA ARG A 49 -12.39 0.58 2.85
C ARG A 49 -12.22 0.62 1.34
N ALA A 50 -11.11 1.15 0.85
CA ALA A 50 -10.76 1.15 -0.57
C ALA A 50 -10.42 -0.25 -1.09
N ALA A 51 -10.30 -1.24 -0.20
CA ALA A 51 -10.14 -2.64 -0.59
C ALA A 51 -11.30 -3.07 -1.50
N VAL A 52 -10.94 -3.54 -2.69
CA VAL A 52 -11.91 -4.06 -3.65
C VAL A 52 -12.54 -5.31 -3.05
N GLY A 53 -13.87 -5.31 -2.93
CA GLY A 53 -14.63 -6.48 -2.51
C GLY A 53 -14.38 -7.68 -3.43
N PRO A 54 -14.80 -8.90 -3.03
CA PRO A 54 -14.64 -10.08 -3.86
C PRO A 54 -15.20 -9.84 -5.28
N PRO A 55 -14.50 -10.31 -6.33
CA PRO A 55 -14.89 -10.02 -7.71
C PRO A 55 -16.33 -10.47 -7.98
N SER A 56 -17.11 -9.61 -8.64
CA SER A 56 -18.53 -9.85 -8.96
C SER A 56 -18.75 -10.96 -9.98
N SER A 57 -17.72 -11.33 -10.75
CA SER A 57 -17.78 -12.42 -11.72
C SER A 57 -17.18 -13.70 -11.13
N THR A 58 -17.92 -14.80 -11.30
CA THR A 58 -17.44 -16.16 -11.00
C THR A 58 -16.36 -16.64 -11.98
N SER A 59 -16.23 -16.02 -13.17
CA SER A 59 -15.24 -16.43 -14.17
C SER A 59 -13.86 -15.86 -13.82
N ARG A 60 -12.94 -16.73 -13.39
CA ARG A 60 -11.55 -16.33 -13.19
C ARG A 60 -10.90 -16.09 -14.55
N ARG A 61 -10.43 -14.87 -14.79
CA ARG A 61 -9.65 -14.54 -15.98
C ARG A 61 -8.24 -15.08 -15.83
N HIS A 62 -7.75 -15.80 -16.84
CA HIS A 62 -6.42 -16.37 -16.86
C HIS A 62 -5.51 -15.55 -17.76
N PHE A 63 -4.46 -14.98 -17.19
CA PHE A 63 -3.48 -14.16 -17.89
C PHE A 63 -2.10 -14.81 -17.89
N CYS A 64 -1.32 -14.50 -18.92
CA CYS A 64 0.04 -14.98 -19.09
C CYS A 64 0.96 -14.20 -18.15
N SER A 65 1.72 -14.94 -17.33
CA SER A 65 2.71 -14.38 -16.40
C SER A 65 3.90 -13.67 -17.07
N VAL A 66 4.08 -13.85 -18.38
CA VAL A 66 5.18 -13.26 -19.14
C VAL A 66 4.77 -11.96 -19.82
N CYS A 67 3.60 -11.92 -20.46
CA CYS A 67 3.19 -10.80 -21.32
C CYS A 67 1.80 -10.21 -21.00
N GLY A 68 1.06 -10.77 -20.04
CA GLY A 68 -0.24 -10.24 -19.61
C GLY A 68 -1.44 -10.56 -20.51
N PHE A 69 -1.25 -11.12 -21.71
CA PHE A 69 -2.35 -11.58 -22.57
C PHE A 69 -3.10 -12.79 -22.00
N SER A 70 -4.25 -13.15 -22.57
CA SER A 70 -5.01 -14.33 -22.15
C SER A 70 -4.17 -15.61 -22.27
N ALA A 71 -4.11 -16.39 -21.18
CA ALA A 71 -3.34 -17.62 -21.15
C ALA A 71 -4.22 -18.83 -21.46
N LYS A 72 -3.72 -19.70 -22.34
CA LYS A 72 -4.34 -20.96 -22.73
C LYS A 72 -3.67 -22.17 -22.08
N TYR A 73 -2.43 -22.01 -21.62
CA TYR A 73 -1.60 -23.10 -21.14
C TYR A 73 -1.18 -22.88 -19.69
N THR A 74 -0.93 -23.98 -18.98
CA THR A 74 -0.50 -24.01 -17.59
C THR A 74 0.78 -24.83 -17.50
N CYS A 75 1.79 -24.29 -16.82
CA CYS A 75 3.03 -25.01 -16.56
C CYS A 75 2.76 -26.17 -15.58
N VAL A 76 3.17 -27.38 -15.95
CA VAL A 76 3.00 -28.59 -15.13
C VAL A 76 3.88 -28.58 -13.88
N THR A 77 4.94 -27.78 -13.86
CA THR A 77 5.92 -27.76 -12.77
C THR A 77 5.52 -26.78 -11.67
N CYS A 78 5.04 -25.58 -12.03
CA CYS A 78 4.76 -24.51 -11.06
C CYS A 78 3.32 -23.98 -11.09
N GLY A 79 2.47 -24.48 -12.00
CA GLY A 79 1.07 -24.02 -12.14
C GLY A 79 0.90 -22.63 -12.76
N MET A 80 1.98 -21.90 -13.06
CA MET A 80 1.92 -20.59 -13.72
C MET A 80 1.42 -20.71 -15.15
N ARG A 81 0.66 -19.71 -15.60
CA ARG A 81 0.02 -19.74 -16.92
C ARG A 81 0.79 -18.93 -17.97
N PHE A 82 0.72 -19.38 -19.23
CA PHE A 82 1.33 -18.72 -20.39
C PHE A 82 0.46 -18.82 -21.66
N CYS A 83 0.70 -17.95 -22.64
CA CYS A 83 -0.13 -17.84 -23.85
C CYS A 83 0.43 -18.58 -25.07
N SER A 84 1.74 -18.82 -25.14
CA SER A 84 2.42 -19.39 -26.32
C SER A 84 3.74 -20.06 -25.97
N CYS A 85 4.30 -20.84 -26.89
CA CYS A 85 5.60 -21.51 -26.73
C CYS A 85 6.74 -20.50 -26.45
N ARG A 86 6.70 -19.32 -27.08
CA ARG A 86 7.66 -18.25 -26.77
C ARG A 86 7.61 -17.84 -25.30
N CYS A 87 6.41 -17.66 -24.76
CA CYS A 87 6.25 -17.33 -23.34
C CYS A 87 6.59 -18.53 -22.45
N GLN A 88 6.41 -19.76 -22.91
CA GLN A 88 6.85 -20.95 -22.19
C GLN A 88 8.37 -20.98 -21.99
N ASN A 89 9.15 -20.70 -23.03
CA ASN A 89 10.62 -20.68 -22.92
C ASN A 89 11.08 -19.62 -21.94
N ILE A 90 10.60 -18.38 -22.09
CA ILE A 90 10.93 -17.29 -21.17
C ILE A 90 10.49 -17.63 -19.73
N HIS A 91 9.32 -18.26 -19.59
CA HIS A 91 8.83 -18.75 -18.30
C HIS A 91 9.81 -19.77 -17.69
N ASN A 92 10.21 -20.79 -18.44
CA ASN A 92 11.13 -21.81 -17.99
C ASN A 92 12.49 -21.23 -17.55
N ASP A 93 13.01 -20.26 -18.31
CA ASP A 93 14.33 -19.68 -18.06
C ASP A 93 14.36 -18.76 -16.84
N THR A 94 13.27 -18.01 -16.58
CA THR A 94 13.31 -16.87 -15.63
C THR A 94 12.22 -16.87 -14.56
N ARG A 95 11.17 -17.69 -14.69
CA ARG A 95 9.97 -17.61 -13.83
C ARG A 95 9.50 -18.96 -13.28
N CYS A 96 10.00 -20.09 -13.78
CA CYS A 96 9.53 -21.42 -13.40
C CYS A 96 10.16 -21.86 -12.07
N MET A 97 9.52 -21.49 -10.96
CA MET A 97 9.90 -21.94 -9.63
C MET A 97 9.23 -23.29 -9.34
N LYS A 98 10.02 -24.35 -9.11
CA LYS A 98 9.50 -25.72 -8.94
C LYS A 98 8.50 -25.92 -7.79
N PHE A 99 8.48 -25.02 -6.80
CA PHE A 99 7.57 -25.07 -5.67
C PHE A 99 7.25 -23.66 -5.17
N VAL A 100 6.11 -23.12 -5.60
CA VAL A 100 5.45 -22.04 -4.85
C VAL A 100 4.05 -22.57 -4.56
N ALA A 101 3.91 -23.18 -3.38
CA ALA A 101 2.63 -23.55 -2.79
C ALA A 101 2.27 -22.50 -1.74
#